data_AF-A0A1W0WQX9-F1
#
_entry.id   AF-A0A1W0WQX9-F1
#
_cell.length_a   1.000
_cell.length_b   1.000
_cell.length_c   1.000
_cell.angle_alpha   90.00
_cell.angle_beta   90.00
_cell.angle_gamma   90.00
#
_symmetry.space_group_name_H-M   'P 1'
#
loop_
_entity.id
_entity.type
_entity.pdbx_description
1 polymer ?
#
loop_
_entity_poly.entity_id
_entity_poly.type
_entity_poly.pdbx_seq_one_letter_code
_entity_poly.pdbx_strand_id
1 'polypeptide(L)'
;MPSKDPKNKKKKAKKEIIVDEKVNISIMTQEQLVRRAVLEAKLLFEAKKQRSIQEQERDMMFRKLEIVRAEMVEKEAEILSQAQDMEASQYLQHAELKVGRQRAKHLRYELDQALERAKTDVDTFVEEMRHGHVDIMTKLGHEWEELETKNVEERLACEQNTKECMMQAQKKHKAATDNYRNALVDRTEDLRIEKDEIEEDSALDVRDHICLLNQKRMEQIDKLQRNFEKNYHEIKQYFQELTYHNLTLINDLADQSSKLKRNLADLYSRYKGIQRQTEVSREPFKKQTARLAALKHDSDMFDKEKMSFARLQRGFAKMKKGREDLLQEIANHDENNAKIKKEYAFLSENFGPAMSEAKAIIGCEASVIRKKAAELHEQLETMKETLREAAVQSPDSRMEECLRELELIERQCLNNIALKKDMQITLDKMSKLYNDTLITMRYIVEEYGLPVDEFDLLPLPAGTAFRPAELGRICATQDALTPNDP
;
A
#
# COMPACT_ATOMS: atom_id res chain seq x y z
N MET A 1 7.00 -84.20 -106.94
CA MET A 1 7.28 -85.43 -107.70
C MET A 1 6.43 -86.57 -107.16
N PRO A 2 5.93 -87.45 -108.04
CA PRO A 2 4.72 -88.24 -107.86
C PRO A 2 5.00 -89.73 -107.58
N SER A 3 3.97 -90.49 -107.18
CA SER A 3 3.74 -91.93 -107.46
C SER A 3 2.80 -92.48 -106.37
N LYS A 4 1.53 -92.87 -106.57
CA LYS A 4 0.88 -93.88 -107.43
C LYS A 4 1.38 -95.34 -107.25
N ASP A 5 0.66 -96.06 -106.37
CA ASP A 5 0.25 -97.48 -106.45
C ASP A 5 1.36 -98.57 -106.43
N PRO A 6 1.06 -99.90 -106.26
CA PRO A 6 -0.20 -100.62 -105.98
C PRO A 6 -0.12 -101.82 -104.96
N LYS A 7 -1.30 -102.38 -104.63
CA LYS A 7 -1.68 -103.82 -104.43
C LYS A 7 -0.71 -104.80 -103.72
N ASN A 8 -1.16 -105.49 -102.66
CA ASN A 8 -1.68 -106.88 -102.73
C ASN A 8 -2.23 -107.45 -101.40
N LYS A 9 -3.09 -108.47 -101.51
CA LYS A 9 -3.99 -109.03 -100.50
C LYS A 9 -3.39 -110.11 -99.57
N LYS A 10 -3.82 -110.04 -98.30
CA LYS A 10 -4.23 -111.09 -97.33
C LYS A 10 -3.21 -112.09 -96.74
N LYS A 11 -3.02 -111.99 -95.41
CA LYS A 11 -3.23 -113.07 -94.42
C LYS A 11 -3.66 -112.46 -93.06
N LYS A 12 -4.65 -113.08 -92.40
CA LYS A 12 -5.32 -112.66 -91.16
C LYS A 12 -4.40 -112.79 -89.94
N ALA A 13 -4.33 -111.77 -89.08
CA ALA A 13 -4.01 -111.89 -87.65
C ALA A 13 -4.63 -110.70 -86.87
N LYS A 14 -5.04 -110.94 -85.62
CA LYS A 14 -5.91 -110.11 -84.77
C LYS A 14 -5.38 -108.68 -84.55
N LYS A 15 -6.28 -107.67 -84.60
CA LYS A 15 -5.98 -106.29 -84.17
C LYS A 15 -5.97 -106.23 -82.64
N GLU A 16 -4.82 -105.89 -82.08
CA GLU A 16 -4.68 -105.43 -80.70
C GLU A 16 -5.24 -104.01 -80.58
N ILE A 17 -6.12 -103.79 -79.61
CA ILE A 17 -6.62 -102.46 -79.25
C ILE A 17 -5.76 -101.95 -78.10
N ILE A 18 -5.01 -100.88 -78.36
CA ILE A 18 -4.18 -100.16 -77.39
C ILE A 18 -4.92 -98.88 -77.03
N VAL A 19 -5.25 -98.69 -75.75
CA VAL A 19 -5.77 -97.42 -75.19
C VAL A 19 -4.79 -96.98 -74.11
N ASP A 20 -4.43 -95.70 -74.15
CA ASP A 20 -3.43 -95.01 -73.32
C ASP A 20 -2.05 -95.66 -73.32
N GLU A 21 -1.16 -95.07 -74.14
CA GLU A 21 0.29 -95.21 -74.44
C GLU A 21 1.25 -95.97 -73.49
N LYS A 22 0.80 -96.80 -72.54
CA LYS A 22 1.65 -97.61 -71.66
C LYS A 22 1.20 -99.06 -71.45
N VAL A 23 0.00 -99.52 -71.85
CA VAL A 23 -0.35 -100.98 -71.73
C VAL A 23 -1.32 -101.49 -72.81
N ASN A 24 -1.04 -102.70 -73.31
CA ASN A 24 -1.83 -103.42 -74.31
C ASN A 24 -2.98 -104.23 -73.65
N ILE A 25 -4.23 -103.84 -73.91
CA ILE A 25 -5.43 -104.33 -73.22
C ILE A 25 -5.83 -105.74 -73.71
N SER A 26 -5.28 -106.19 -74.85
CA SER A 26 -5.62 -107.48 -75.47
C SER A 26 -4.94 -108.71 -74.84
N ILE A 27 -4.03 -108.53 -73.87
CA ILE A 27 -3.23 -109.61 -73.25
C ILE A 27 -3.59 -109.83 -71.77
N MET A 28 -4.45 -108.96 -71.20
CA MET A 28 -4.83 -109.03 -69.79
C MET A 28 -6.03 -109.96 -69.55
N THR A 29 -6.00 -110.74 -68.47
CA THR A 29 -7.15 -111.52 -68.00
C THR A 29 -8.22 -110.61 -67.40
N GLN A 30 -9.48 -111.06 -67.37
CA GLN A 30 -10.62 -110.25 -66.89
C GLN A 30 -10.40 -109.67 -65.48
N GLU A 31 -9.73 -110.41 -64.59
CA GLU A 31 -9.37 -109.92 -63.25
C GLU A 31 -8.32 -108.80 -63.26
N GLN A 32 -7.36 -108.83 -64.19
CA GLN A 32 -6.33 -107.80 -64.31
C GLN A 32 -6.91 -106.48 -64.83
N LEU A 33 -7.91 -106.55 -65.71
CA LEU A 33 -8.65 -105.38 -66.19
C LEU A 33 -9.49 -104.75 -65.07
N VAL A 34 -10.17 -105.55 -64.25
CA VAL A 34 -10.95 -105.06 -63.09
C VAL A 34 -10.02 -104.40 -62.05
N ARG A 35 -8.88 -105.02 -61.73
CA ARG A 35 -7.90 -104.43 -60.79
C ARG A 35 -7.36 -103.09 -61.30
N ARG A 36 -7.09 -102.97 -62.59
CA ARG A 36 -6.64 -101.71 -63.19
C ARG A 36 -7.73 -100.64 -63.18
N ALA A 37 -8.96 -100.99 -63.53
CA ALA A 37 -10.10 -100.06 -63.46
C ALA A 37 -10.32 -99.54 -62.04
N VAL A 38 -10.14 -100.40 -61.02
CA VAL A 38 -10.20 -99.99 -59.60
C VAL A 38 -9.03 -99.08 -59.22
N LEU A 39 -7.81 -99.34 -59.72
CA LEU A 39 -6.65 -98.47 -59.48
C LEU A 39 -6.81 -97.10 -60.15
N GLU A 40 -7.24 -97.06 -61.41
CA GLU A 40 -7.53 -95.80 -62.12
C GLU A 40 -8.67 -95.03 -61.45
N ALA A 41 -9.72 -95.71 -60.98
CA ALA A 41 -10.78 -95.08 -60.19
C ALA A 41 -10.27 -94.49 -58.86
N LYS A 42 -9.33 -95.17 -58.17
CA LYS A 42 -8.68 -94.65 -56.97
C LYS A 42 -7.83 -93.41 -57.27
N LEU A 43 -7.00 -93.46 -58.33
CA LEU A 43 -6.20 -92.32 -58.76
C LEU A 43 -7.07 -91.12 -59.16
N LEU A 44 -8.17 -91.37 -59.86
CA LEU A 44 -9.15 -90.32 -60.20
C LEU A 44 -9.85 -89.75 -58.95
N PHE A 45 -10.15 -90.59 -57.96
CA PHE A 45 -10.73 -90.13 -56.70
C PHE A 45 -9.76 -89.27 -55.90
N GLU A 46 -8.49 -89.68 -55.80
CA GLU A 46 -7.43 -88.91 -55.15
C GLU A 46 -7.18 -87.58 -55.88
N ALA A 47 -7.14 -87.58 -57.22
CA ALA A 47 -7.02 -86.36 -58.02
C ALA A 47 -8.20 -85.40 -57.80
N LYS A 48 -9.44 -85.92 -57.70
CA LYS A 48 -10.62 -85.11 -57.34
C LYS A 48 -10.52 -84.53 -55.93
N LYS A 49 -10.05 -85.32 -54.96
CA LYS A 49 -9.83 -84.86 -53.59
C LYS A 49 -8.76 -83.76 -53.53
N GLN A 50 -7.65 -83.93 -54.25
CA GLN A 50 -6.60 -82.92 -54.35
C GLN A 50 -7.11 -81.63 -54.99
N ARG A 51 -7.89 -81.72 -56.07
CA ARG A 51 -8.50 -80.56 -56.72
C ARG A 51 -9.46 -79.82 -55.77
N SER A 52 -10.26 -80.56 -55.00
CA SER A 52 -11.16 -79.97 -54.01
C SER A 52 -10.40 -79.24 -52.89
N ILE A 53 -9.28 -79.79 -52.41
CA ILE A 53 -8.41 -79.11 -51.44
C ILE A 53 -7.82 -77.84 -52.04
N GLN A 54 -7.32 -77.90 -53.28
CA GLN A 54 -6.76 -76.73 -53.97
C GLN A 54 -7.81 -75.64 -54.24
N GLU A 55 -9.06 -76.01 -54.50
CA GLU A 55 -10.18 -75.07 -54.62
C GLU A 55 -10.48 -74.41 -53.27
N GLN A 56 -10.52 -75.17 -52.17
CA GLN A 56 -10.71 -74.63 -50.82
C GLN A 56 -9.56 -73.70 -50.40
N GLU A 57 -8.31 -74.06 -50.70
CA GLU A 57 -7.14 -73.21 -50.43
C GLU A 57 -7.20 -71.91 -51.24
N ARG A 58 -7.59 -71.99 -52.51
CA ARG A 58 -7.76 -70.81 -53.37
C ARG A 58 -8.85 -69.88 -52.82
N ASP A 59 -9.99 -70.44 -52.42
CA ASP A 59 -11.09 -69.66 -51.84
C ASP A 59 -10.69 -69.03 -50.50
N MET A 60 -9.93 -69.75 -49.67
CA MET A 60 -9.38 -69.21 -48.43
C MET A 60 -8.43 -68.04 -48.70
N MET A 61 -7.56 -68.18 -49.71
CA MET A 61 -6.64 -67.12 -50.11
C MET A 61 -7.39 -65.91 -50.67
N PHE A 62 -8.44 -66.11 -51.46
CA PHE A 62 -9.29 -65.02 -51.94
C PHE A 62 -10.01 -64.30 -50.81
N ARG A 63 -10.61 -65.02 -49.86
CA ARG A 63 -11.24 -64.40 -48.67
C ARG A 63 -10.25 -63.60 -47.84
N LYS A 64 -9.03 -64.13 -47.62
CA LYS A 64 -7.97 -63.40 -46.91
C LYS A 64 -7.55 -62.14 -47.66
N LEU A 65 -7.40 -62.22 -48.99
CA LEU A 65 -7.10 -61.05 -49.81
C LEU A 65 -8.23 -60.01 -49.78
N GLU A 66 -9.48 -60.44 -49.74
CA GLU A 66 -10.64 -59.56 -49.63
C GLU A 66 -10.69 -58.85 -48.28
N ILE A 67 -10.45 -59.58 -47.18
CA ILE A 67 -10.33 -59.01 -45.83
C ILE A 67 -9.21 -57.98 -45.78
N VAL A 68 -8.00 -58.34 -46.25
CA VAL A 68 -6.85 -57.42 -46.24
C VAL A 68 -7.12 -56.18 -47.10
N ARG A 69 -7.82 -56.31 -48.23
CA ARG A 69 -8.23 -55.16 -49.04
C ARG A 69 -9.24 -54.28 -48.31
N ALA A 70 -10.22 -54.86 -47.63
CA ALA A 70 -11.19 -54.12 -46.84
C ALA A 70 -10.50 -53.37 -45.68
N GLU A 71 -9.61 -54.03 -44.95
CA GLU A 71 -8.81 -53.43 -43.87
C GLU A 71 -7.91 -52.29 -44.40
N MET A 72 -7.30 -52.46 -45.58
CA MET A 72 -6.51 -51.39 -46.21
C MET A 72 -7.36 -50.17 -46.55
N VAL A 73 -8.55 -50.36 -47.12
CA VAL A 73 -9.47 -49.25 -47.43
C VAL A 73 -9.96 -48.56 -46.14
N GLU A 74 -10.25 -49.32 -45.09
CA GLU A 74 -10.62 -48.78 -43.79
C GLU A 74 -9.48 -47.95 -43.19
N LYS A 75 -8.23 -48.44 -43.25
CA LYS A 75 -7.05 -47.70 -42.78
C LYS A 75 -6.74 -46.45 -43.60
N GLU A 76 -6.91 -46.51 -44.92
CA GLU A 76 -6.80 -45.32 -45.78
C GLU A 76 -7.86 -44.27 -45.42
N ALA A 77 -9.11 -44.69 -45.14
CA ALA A 77 -10.16 -43.80 -44.69
C ALA A 77 -9.89 -43.21 -43.30
N GLU A 78 -9.39 -44.00 -42.35
CA GLU A 78 -8.96 -43.53 -41.03
C GLU A 78 -7.85 -42.47 -41.15
N ILE A 79 -6.83 -42.71 -41.98
CA ILE A 79 -5.72 -41.75 -42.19
C ILE A 79 -6.26 -40.44 -42.78
N LEU A 80 -7.17 -40.51 -43.75
CA LEU A 80 -7.80 -39.32 -44.33
C LEU A 80 -8.64 -38.55 -43.30
N SER A 81 -9.42 -39.26 -42.47
CA SER A 81 -10.19 -38.64 -41.38
C SER A 81 -9.26 -37.97 -40.37
N GLN A 82 -8.19 -38.64 -39.94
CA GLN A 82 -7.22 -38.07 -39.02
C GLN A 82 -6.50 -36.86 -39.61
N ALA A 83 -6.18 -36.87 -40.90
CA ALA A 83 -5.60 -35.71 -41.58
C ALA A 83 -6.56 -34.51 -41.57
N GLN A 84 -7.85 -34.74 -41.84
CA GLN A 84 -8.87 -33.69 -41.77
C GLN A 84 -9.05 -33.14 -40.35
N ASP A 85 -9.06 -34.02 -39.34
CA ASP A 85 -9.16 -33.61 -37.93
C ASP A 85 -7.92 -32.80 -37.49
N MET A 86 -6.73 -33.20 -37.93
CA MET A 86 -5.49 -32.45 -37.69
C MET A 86 -5.53 -31.06 -38.33
N GLU A 87 -5.98 -30.96 -39.59
CA GLU A 87 -6.14 -29.67 -40.27
C GLU A 87 -7.14 -28.78 -39.54
N ALA A 88 -8.31 -29.31 -39.17
CA ALA A 88 -9.33 -28.58 -38.42
C ALA A 88 -8.80 -28.07 -37.06
N SER A 89 -8.02 -28.90 -36.35
CA SER A 89 -7.37 -28.52 -35.10
C SER A 89 -6.34 -27.40 -35.30
N GLN A 90 -5.53 -27.45 -36.36
CA GLN A 90 -4.57 -26.39 -36.70
C GLN A 90 -5.28 -25.07 -37.03
N TYR A 91 -6.39 -25.11 -37.78
CA TYR A 91 -7.20 -23.92 -38.05
C TYR A 91 -7.75 -23.29 -36.76
N LEU A 92 -8.25 -24.11 -35.84
CA LEU A 92 -8.75 -23.66 -34.54
C LEU A 92 -7.61 -23.00 -33.73
N GLN A 93 -6.46 -23.67 -33.61
CA GLN A 93 -5.30 -23.14 -32.89
C GLN A 93 -4.82 -21.81 -33.50
N HIS A 94 -4.81 -21.68 -34.83
CA HIS A 94 -4.46 -20.43 -35.49
C HIS A 94 -5.46 -19.31 -35.20
N ALA A 95 -6.76 -19.61 -35.13
CA ALA A 95 -7.79 -18.64 -34.74
C ALA A 95 -7.61 -18.20 -33.28
N GLU A 96 -7.39 -19.15 -32.36
CA GLU A 96 -7.12 -18.86 -30.94
C GLU A 96 -5.86 -18.01 -30.76
N LEU A 97 -4.78 -18.31 -31.47
CA LEU A 97 -3.55 -17.51 -31.44
C LEU A 97 -3.76 -16.09 -32.00
N LYS A 98 -4.67 -15.88 -32.94
CA LYS A 98 -5.03 -14.53 -33.43
C LYS A 98 -5.81 -13.76 -32.36
N VAL A 99 -6.81 -14.39 -31.75
CA VAL A 99 -7.59 -13.78 -30.66
C VAL A 99 -6.69 -13.47 -29.46
N GLY A 100 -5.82 -14.41 -29.07
CA GLY A 100 -4.84 -14.23 -28.00
C GLY A 100 -3.90 -13.07 -28.27
N ARG A 101 -3.37 -12.94 -29.49
CA ARG A 101 -2.54 -11.79 -29.89
C ARG A 101 -3.30 -10.47 -29.83
N GLN A 102 -4.57 -10.44 -30.24
CA GLN A 102 -5.37 -9.23 -30.17
C GLN A 102 -5.67 -8.83 -28.72
N ARG A 103 -6.02 -9.79 -27.86
CA ARG A 103 -6.20 -9.57 -26.41
C ARG A 103 -4.93 -9.03 -25.77
N ALA A 104 -3.76 -9.60 -26.08
CA ALA A 104 -2.48 -9.11 -25.58
C ALA A 104 -2.18 -7.67 -26.03
N LYS A 105 -2.52 -7.30 -27.28
CA LYS A 105 -2.40 -5.93 -27.76
C LYS A 105 -3.33 -4.96 -27.01
N HIS A 106 -4.58 -5.35 -26.78
CA HIS A 106 -5.54 -4.53 -26.01
C HIS A 106 -5.08 -4.36 -24.55
N LEU A 107 -4.68 -5.45 -23.88
CA LEU A 107 -4.13 -5.40 -22.52
C LEU A 107 -2.90 -4.48 -22.43
N ARG A 108 -2.00 -4.54 -23.41
CA ARG A 108 -0.84 -3.66 -23.43
C ARG A 108 -1.24 -2.19 -23.61
N TYR A 109 -2.20 -1.93 -24.50
CA TYR A 109 -2.72 -0.58 -24.70
C TYR A 109 -3.42 -0.02 -23.45
N GLU A 110 -4.21 -0.83 -22.75
CA GLU A 110 -4.83 -0.46 -21.48
C GLU A 110 -3.79 -0.18 -20.39
N LEU A 111 -2.73 -1.00 -20.31
CA LEU A 111 -1.63 -0.78 -19.38
C LEU A 111 -0.86 0.51 -19.72
N ASP A 112 -0.56 0.75 -20.99
CA ASP A 112 0.11 1.98 -21.45
C ASP A 112 -0.76 3.21 -21.13
N GLN A 113 -2.07 3.14 -21.35
CA GLN A 113 -3.00 4.22 -20.98
C GLN A 113 -3.07 4.44 -19.46
N ALA A 114 -3.13 3.37 -18.66
CA ALA A 114 -3.15 3.47 -17.21
C ALA A 114 -1.85 4.08 -16.67
N LEU A 115 -0.71 3.74 -17.29
CA LEU A 115 0.59 4.28 -16.95
C LEU A 115 0.68 5.77 -17.30
N GLU A 116 0.17 6.19 -18.46
CA GLU A 116 0.09 7.61 -18.82
C GLU A 116 -0.84 8.40 -17.88
N ARG A 117 -2.00 7.84 -17.50
CA ARG A 117 -2.87 8.47 -16.49
C ARG A 117 -2.16 8.61 -15.14
N ALA A 118 -1.48 7.57 -14.68
CA ALA A 118 -0.72 7.63 -13.44
C ALA A 118 0.42 8.68 -13.49
N LYS A 119 1.09 8.84 -14.63
CA LYS A 119 2.08 9.92 -14.82
C LYS A 119 1.42 11.28 -14.75
N THR A 120 0.31 11.50 -15.45
CA THR A 120 -0.38 12.79 -15.41
C THR A 120 -0.87 13.13 -14.00
N ASP A 121 -1.39 12.15 -13.26
CA ASP A 121 -1.85 12.35 -11.88
C ASP A 121 -0.68 12.75 -10.95
N VAL A 122 0.48 12.11 -11.12
CA VAL A 122 1.71 12.47 -10.38
C VAL A 122 2.18 13.87 -10.75
N ASP A 123 2.19 14.22 -12.04
CA ASP A 123 2.61 15.55 -12.50
C ASP A 123 1.67 16.64 -11.97
N THR A 124 0.34 16.41 -12.00
CA THR A 124 -0.63 17.35 -11.43
C THR A 124 -0.45 17.49 -9.92
N PHE A 125 -0.21 16.40 -9.20
CA PHE A 125 0.04 16.44 -7.76
C PHE A 125 1.33 17.21 -7.43
N VAL A 126 2.39 17.04 -8.21
CA VAL A 126 3.65 17.78 -8.02
C VAL A 126 3.45 19.27 -8.28
N GLU A 127 2.69 19.65 -9.31
CA GLU A 127 2.39 21.05 -9.59
C GLU A 127 1.49 21.68 -8.51
N GLU A 128 0.48 20.96 -8.00
CA GLU A 128 -0.32 21.40 -6.86
C GLU A 128 0.53 21.62 -5.61
N MET A 129 1.45 20.71 -5.30
CA MET A 129 2.37 20.85 -4.17
C MET A 129 3.34 22.02 -4.36
N ARG A 130 3.81 22.28 -5.59
CA ARG A 130 4.64 23.45 -5.93
C ARG A 130 3.85 24.74 -5.75
N HIS A 131 2.63 24.82 -6.26
CA HIS A 131 1.76 25.98 -6.08
C HIS A 131 1.46 26.22 -4.59
N GLY A 132 1.09 25.19 -3.85
CA GLY A 132 0.86 25.29 -2.40
C GLY A 132 2.10 25.77 -1.64
N HIS A 133 3.30 25.31 -2.01
CA HIS A 133 4.54 25.80 -1.42
C HIS A 133 4.79 27.29 -1.76
N VAL A 134 4.57 27.70 -3.01
CA VAL A 134 4.69 29.11 -3.42
C VAL A 134 3.73 29.98 -2.62
N ASP A 135 2.48 29.57 -2.44
CA ASP A 135 1.47 30.29 -1.66
C ASP A 135 1.83 30.41 -0.18
N ILE A 136 2.46 29.39 0.40
CA ILE A 136 2.97 29.47 1.78
C ILE A 136 4.13 30.47 1.85
N MET A 137 5.04 30.44 0.89
CA MET A 137 6.19 31.35 0.87
C MET A 137 5.77 32.81 0.67
N THR A 138 4.75 33.08 -0.17
CA THR A 138 4.22 34.44 -0.34
C THR A 138 3.53 34.94 0.92
N LYS A 139 2.73 34.10 1.59
CA LYS A 139 2.12 34.44 2.90
C LYS A 139 3.16 34.73 3.96
N LEU A 140 4.18 33.88 4.10
CA LEU A 140 5.28 34.10 5.04
C LEU A 140 6.06 35.39 4.71
N GLY A 141 6.24 35.70 3.43
CA GLY A 141 6.84 36.96 2.99
C GLY A 141 6.04 38.17 3.44
N HIS A 142 4.72 38.16 3.23
CA HIS A 142 3.83 39.22 3.70
C HIS A 142 3.80 39.34 5.22
N GLU A 143 3.70 38.22 5.95
CA GLU A 143 3.77 38.22 7.41
C GLU A 143 5.10 38.80 7.93
N TRP A 144 6.21 38.50 7.25
CA TRP A 144 7.52 39.05 7.58
C TRP A 144 7.60 40.57 7.32
N GLU A 145 7.09 41.05 6.18
CA GLU A 145 7.01 42.49 5.87
C GLU A 145 6.11 43.24 6.88
N GLU A 146 4.97 42.66 7.25
CA GLU A 146 4.10 43.20 8.29
C GLU A 146 4.78 43.22 9.67
N LEU A 147 5.58 42.21 10.00
CA LEU A 147 6.30 42.17 11.26
C LEU A 147 7.42 43.22 11.29
N GLU A 148 8.13 43.39 10.17
CA GLU A 148 9.20 44.37 10.04
C GLU A 148 8.65 45.79 10.17
N THR A 149 7.55 46.10 9.46
CA THR A 149 6.85 47.39 9.57
C THR A 149 6.38 47.67 11.01
N LYS A 150 5.75 46.70 11.68
CA LYS A 150 5.37 46.83 13.10
C LYS A 150 6.57 47.09 14.00
N ASN A 151 7.69 46.40 13.77
CA ASN A 151 8.91 46.61 14.55
C ASN A 151 9.47 48.02 14.36
N VAL A 152 9.48 48.53 13.13
CA VAL A 152 9.89 49.91 12.82
C VAL A 152 8.98 50.92 13.52
N GLU A 153 7.66 50.72 13.48
CA GLU A 153 6.68 51.57 14.18
C GLU A 153 6.87 51.56 15.71
N GLU A 154 7.06 50.39 16.31
CA GLU A 154 7.33 50.25 17.75
C GLU A 154 8.63 50.95 18.16
N ARG A 155 9.69 50.86 17.34
CA ARG A 155 10.96 51.54 17.58
C ARG A 155 10.80 53.06 17.50
N LEU A 156 10.08 53.56 16.49
CA LEU A 156 9.74 54.98 16.36
C LEU A 156 8.93 55.47 17.57
N ALA A 157 7.93 54.71 18.01
CA ALA A 157 7.13 55.03 19.20
C ALA A 157 7.99 55.07 20.48
N CYS A 158 8.90 54.11 20.66
CA CYS A 158 9.86 54.12 21.77
C CYS A 158 10.80 55.33 21.73
N GLU A 159 11.28 55.71 20.53
CA GLU A 159 12.12 56.90 20.35
C GLU A 159 11.35 58.19 20.70
N GLN A 160 10.09 58.30 20.30
CA GLN A 160 9.24 59.44 20.67
C GLN A 160 9.02 59.49 22.19
N ASN A 161 8.67 58.36 22.82
CA ASN A 161 8.47 58.27 24.27
C ASN A 161 9.72 58.67 25.06
N THR A 162 10.90 58.24 24.61
CA THR A 162 12.17 58.62 25.25
C THR A 162 12.47 60.11 25.09
N LYS A 163 12.24 60.70 23.91
CA LYS A 163 12.35 62.16 23.70
C LYS A 163 11.40 62.95 24.59
N GLU A 164 10.15 62.51 24.74
CA GLU A 164 9.18 63.15 25.63
C GLU A 164 9.61 63.06 27.10
N CYS A 165 10.03 61.88 27.58
CA CYS A 165 10.58 61.72 28.93
C CYS A 165 11.79 62.62 29.17
N MET A 166 12.72 62.70 28.21
CA MET A 166 13.88 63.60 28.30
C MET A 166 13.46 65.07 28.38
N MET A 167 12.50 65.50 27.57
CA MET A 167 11.99 66.88 27.60
C MET A 167 11.31 67.18 28.96
N GLN A 168 10.52 66.26 29.50
CA GLN A 168 9.91 66.41 30.81
C GLN A 168 10.96 66.47 31.92
N ALA A 169 11.98 65.60 31.88
CA ALA A 169 13.09 65.62 32.82
C ALA A 169 13.86 66.94 32.76
N GLN A 170 14.12 67.47 31.56
CA GLN A 170 14.79 68.75 31.38
C GLN A 170 13.95 69.92 31.91
N LYS A 171 12.62 69.91 31.70
CA LYS A 171 11.71 70.91 32.29
C LYS A 171 11.75 70.87 33.81
N LYS A 172 11.68 69.68 34.42
CA LYS A 172 11.78 69.50 35.88
C LYS A 172 13.13 69.96 36.42
N HIS A 173 14.23 69.63 35.72
CA HIS A 173 15.57 70.07 36.11
C HIS A 173 15.68 71.60 36.07
N LYS A 174 15.24 72.25 35.00
CA LYS A 174 15.23 73.72 34.89
C LYS A 174 14.44 74.36 36.02
N ALA A 175 13.21 73.90 36.27
CA ALA A 175 12.39 74.40 37.37
C ALA A 175 13.08 74.24 38.74
N ALA A 176 13.74 73.11 39.00
CA ALA A 176 14.51 72.91 40.21
C ALA A 176 15.71 73.89 40.30
N THR A 177 16.44 74.08 39.20
CA THR A 177 17.57 75.02 39.15
C THR A 177 17.11 76.46 39.39
N ASP A 178 16.00 76.88 38.78
CA ASP A 178 15.44 78.22 38.94
C ASP A 178 14.96 78.43 40.38
N ASN A 179 14.31 77.43 41.00
CA ASN A 179 13.92 77.48 42.40
C ASN A 179 15.13 77.65 43.33
N TYR A 180 16.21 76.88 43.12
CA TYR A 180 17.45 77.03 43.90
C TYR A 180 18.09 78.40 43.68
N ARG A 181 18.09 78.90 42.45
CA ARG A 181 18.64 80.21 42.12
C ARG A 181 17.87 81.33 42.81
N ASN A 182 16.55 81.28 42.79
CA ASN A 182 15.69 82.25 43.47
C ASN A 182 15.89 82.19 44.99
N ALA A 183 15.91 80.99 45.58
CA ALA A 183 16.18 80.83 47.01
C ALA A 183 17.56 81.37 47.43
N LEU A 184 18.57 81.25 46.57
CA LEU A 184 19.88 81.86 46.83
C LEU A 184 19.83 83.39 46.76
N VAL A 185 19.12 83.96 45.78
CA VAL A 185 18.94 85.41 45.66
C VAL A 185 18.22 85.96 46.89
N ASP A 186 17.11 85.35 47.30
CA ASP A 186 16.36 85.73 48.49
C ASP A 186 17.26 85.66 49.73
N ARG A 187 18.02 84.57 49.90
CA ARG A 187 18.95 84.41 51.03
C ARG A 187 20.08 85.44 51.01
N THR A 188 20.58 85.83 49.84
CA THR A 188 21.61 86.88 49.74
C THR A 188 21.06 88.25 50.10
N GLU A 189 19.79 88.52 49.78
CA GLU A 189 19.13 89.76 50.17
C GLU A 189 18.85 89.80 51.67
N ASP A 190 18.40 88.70 52.27
CA ASP A 190 18.25 88.58 53.73
C ASP A 190 19.58 88.88 54.45
N LEU A 191 20.68 88.28 53.99
CA LEU A 191 22.02 88.52 54.54
C LEU A 191 22.50 89.95 54.33
N ARG A 192 22.05 90.62 53.27
CA ARG A 192 22.35 92.04 53.01
C ARG A 192 21.62 92.94 54.01
N ILE A 193 20.35 92.66 54.26
CA ILE A 193 19.54 93.36 55.26
C ILE A 193 20.16 93.18 56.65
N GLU A 194 20.50 91.93 57.03
CA GLU A 194 21.17 91.62 58.31
C GLU A 194 22.50 92.37 58.46
N LYS A 195 23.28 92.47 57.36
CA LYS A 195 24.52 93.25 57.33
C LYS A 195 24.27 94.75 57.55
N ASP A 196 23.27 95.32 56.88
CA ASP A 196 22.94 96.74 57.00
C ASP A 196 22.42 97.07 58.42
N GLU A 197 21.65 96.18 59.05
CA GLU A 197 21.21 96.29 60.46
C GLU A 197 22.42 96.30 61.42
N ILE A 198 23.37 95.36 61.24
CA ILE A 198 24.61 95.31 62.04
C ILE A 198 25.45 96.59 61.85
N GLU A 199 25.50 97.14 60.63
CA GLU A 199 26.23 98.38 60.35
C GLU A 199 25.56 99.58 61.03
N GLU A 200 24.22 99.65 61.05
CA GLU A 200 23.47 100.71 61.74
C GLU A 200 23.63 100.64 63.27
N ASP A 201 23.54 99.44 63.86
CA ASP A 201 23.82 99.20 65.28
C ASP A 201 25.25 99.61 65.64
N SER A 202 26.23 99.24 64.81
CA SER A 202 27.63 99.65 65.02
C SER A 202 27.83 101.16 64.95
N ALA A 203 27.07 101.85 64.09
CA ALA A 203 27.14 103.31 63.96
C ALA A 203 26.53 104.03 65.18
N LEU A 204 25.46 103.45 65.77
CA LEU A 204 24.90 103.90 67.04
C LEU A 204 25.90 103.74 68.19
N ASP A 205 26.57 102.58 68.28
CA ASP A 205 27.63 102.33 69.26
C ASP A 205 28.80 103.33 69.12
N VAL A 206 29.23 103.62 67.90
CA VAL A 206 30.29 104.61 67.63
C VAL A 206 29.86 106.02 68.08
N ARG A 207 28.60 106.39 67.89
CA ARG A 207 28.05 107.69 68.30
C ARG A 207 27.98 107.83 69.83
N ASP A 208 27.62 106.77 70.53
CA ASP A 208 27.63 106.72 72.00
C ASP A 208 29.06 106.75 72.55
N HIS A 209 29.98 106.04 71.90
CA HIS A 209 31.41 106.09 72.21
C HIS A 209 32.02 107.48 72.02
N ILE A 210 31.61 108.27 71.00
CA ILE A 210 32.07 109.65 70.79
C ILE A 210 31.61 110.59 71.93
N CYS A 211 30.41 110.39 72.47
CA CYS A 211 29.90 111.16 73.61
C CYS A 211 30.75 110.90 74.87
N LEU A 212 31.06 109.62 75.13
CA LEU A 212 31.97 109.19 76.20
C LEU A 212 33.42 109.68 75.98
N LEU A 213 33.88 109.78 74.73
CA LEU A 213 35.22 110.24 74.38
C LEU A 213 35.40 111.74 74.64
N ASN A 214 34.38 112.57 74.40
CA ASN A 214 34.42 113.99 74.72
C ASN A 214 34.50 114.24 76.24
N GLN A 215 33.86 113.38 77.04
CA GLN A 215 33.95 113.42 78.51
C GLN A 215 35.35 112.98 79.00
N LYS A 216 35.95 111.96 78.38
CA LYS A 216 37.32 111.50 78.68
C LYS A 216 38.42 112.44 78.17
N ARG A 217 38.18 113.20 77.11
CA ARG A 217 39.13 114.17 76.54
C ARG A 217 39.43 115.33 77.49
N MET A 218 38.47 115.71 78.34
CA MET A 218 38.67 116.67 79.43
C MET A 218 39.58 116.12 80.54
N GLU A 219 39.54 114.80 80.80
CA GLU A 219 40.38 114.11 81.79
C GLU A 219 41.77 113.71 81.26
N GLN A 220 41.95 113.68 79.94
CA GLN A 220 43.18 113.19 79.29
C GLN A 220 44.21 114.27 79.02
N ILE A 221 43.85 115.56 79.00
CA ILE A 221 44.83 116.67 78.97
C ILE A 221 45.74 116.61 80.21
N ASP A 222 45.20 116.17 81.35
CA ASP A 222 45.91 116.07 82.62
C ASP A 222 46.77 114.78 82.75
N LYS A 223 46.52 113.80 81.88
CA LYS A 223 47.27 112.51 81.82
C LYS A 223 48.32 112.46 80.70
N LEU A 224 48.25 113.38 79.73
CA LEU A 224 49.12 113.39 78.55
C LEU A 224 50.60 113.70 78.88
N GLN A 225 50.87 114.46 79.95
CA GLN A 225 52.25 114.74 80.39
C GLN A 225 52.94 113.54 81.06
N ARG A 226 52.21 112.50 81.50
CA ARG A 226 52.77 111.38 82.28
C ARG A 226 52.99 110.08 81.48
N ASN A 227 52.46 109.96 80.26
CA ASN A 227 52.47 108.69 79.49
C ASN A 227 53.45 108.63 78.31
N PHE A 228 54.12 109.72 77.94
CA PHE A 228 55.07 109.70 76.81
C PHE A 228 56.30 108.80 77.05
N GLU A 229 56.70 108.61 78.31
CA GLU A 229 57.84 107.75 78.65
C GLU A 229 57.49 106.25 78.70
N LYS A 230 56.21 105.90 78.89
CA LYS A 230 55.76 104.50 78.98
C LYS A 230 55.55 103.86 77.60
N ASN A 231 55.02 104.63 76.64
CA ASN A 231 54.72 104.15 75.28
C ASN A 231 55.98 103.80 74.47
N TYR A 232 57.13 104.36 74.81
CA TYR A 232 58.39 104.04 74.13
C TYR A 232 58.88 102.60 74.43
N HIS A 233 58.48 102.02 75.56
CA HIS A 233 58.85 100.65 75.93
C HIS A 233 57.95 99.60 75.29
N GLU A 234 56.65 99.89 75.14
CA GLU A 234 55.64 98.96 74.59
C GLU A 234 55.81 98.73 73.06
N ILE A 235 56.25 99.75 72.31
CA ILE A 235 56.55 99.62 70.86
C ILE A 235 57.69 98.63 70.61
N LYS A 236 58.70 98.60 71.49
CA LYS A 236 59.85 97.71 71.36
C LYS A 236 59.49 96.23 71.58
N GLN A 237 58.50 95.97 72.45
CA GLN A 237 58.00 94.63 72.73
C GLN A 237 57.13 94.07 71.58
N TYR A 238 56.31 94.91 70.94
CA TYR A 238 55.45 94.51 69.82
C TYR A 238 56.22 93.96 68.60
N PHE A 239 57.36 94.57 68.27
CA PHE A 239 58.19 94.09 67.15
C PHE A 239 58.92 92.78 67.47
N GLN A 240 59.26 92.51 68.74
CA GLN A 240 59.80 91.21 69.15
C GLN A 240 58.75 90.10 69.07
N GLU A 241 57.51 90.35 69.50
CA GLU A 241 56.41 89.39 69.42
C GLU A 241 56.00 89.09 67.98
N LEU A 242 55.94 90.10 67.10
CA LEU A 242 55.64 89.92 65.68
C LEU A 242 56.68 89.04 64.96
N THR A 243 57.95 89.20 65.32
CA THR A 243 59.04 88.40 64.75
C THR A 243 58.94 86.93 65.21
N TYR A 244 58.62 86.71 66.49
CA TYR A 244 58.42 85.37 67.04
C TYR A 244 57.21 84.65 66.43
N HIS A 245 56.09 85.35 66.24
CA HIS A 245 54.90 84.79 65.60
C HIS A 245 55.15 84.38 64.15
N ASN A 246 55.83 85.23 63.36
CA ASN A 246 56.16 84.92 61.98
C ASN A 246 57.10 83.71 61.84
N LEU A 247 58.08 83.56 62.73
CA LEU A 247 58.93 82.38 62.79
C LEU A 247 58.15 81.11 63.16
N THR A 248 57.15 81.23 64.04
CA THR A 248 56.27 80.11 64.43
C THR A 248 55.39 79.66 63.25
N LEU A 249 54.79 80.61 62.52
CA LEU A 249 53.97 80.33 61.34
C LEU A 249 54.78 79.67 60.20
N ILE A 250 56.02 80.12 59.98
CA ILE A 250 56.92 79.52 58.99
C ILE A 250 57.25 78.07 59.36
N ASN A 251 57.51 77.79 60.64
CA ASN A 251 57.74 76.43 61.12
C ASN A 251 56.49 75.55 60.99
N ASP A 252 55.30 76.07 61.29
CA ASP A 252 54.04 75.32 61.12
C ASP A 252 53.74 75.00 59.65
N LEU A 253 53.98 75.93 58.74
CA LEU A 253 53.82 75.70 57.29
C LEU A 253 54.84 74.69 56.74
N ALA A 254 56.09 74.74 57.22
CA ALA A 254 57.11 73.76 56.88
C ALA A 254 56.73 72.34 57.38
N ASP A 255 56.17 72.25 58.58
CA ASP A 255 55.75 70.99 59.19
C ASP A 255 54.47 70.41 58.54
N GLN A 256 53.54 71.26 58.10
CA GLN A 256 52.39 70.86 57.29
C GLN A 256 52.79 70.38 55.89
N SER A 257 53.74 71.06 55.24
CA SER A 257 54.29 70.63 53.94
C SER A 257 54.98 69.27 54.03
N SER A 258 55.74 69.05 55.10
CA SER A 258 56.36 67.77 55.44
C SER A 258 55.32 66.65 55.64
N LYS A 259 54.25 66.91 56.39
CA LYS A 259 53.14 65.95 56.61
C LYS A 259 52.39 65.61 55.32
N LEU A 260 52.12 66.59 54.46
CA LEU A 260 51.48 66.37 53.15
C LEU A 260 52.34 65.50 52.21
N LYS A 261 53.66 65.72 52.19
CA LYS A 261 54.59 64.88 51.40
C LYS A 261 54.62 63.44 51.89
N ARG A 262 54.61 63.21 53.22
CA ARG A 262 54.51 61.85 53.79
C ARG A 262 53.17 61.20 53.47
N ASN A 263 52.06 61.92 53.59
CA ASN A 263 50.72 61.41 53.25
C ASN A 263 50.60 61.02 51.76
N LEU A 264 51.17 61.82 50.85
CA LEU A 264 51.20 61.49 49.42
C LEU A 264 52.04 60.24 49.12
N ALA A 265 53.19 60.08 49.79
CA ALA A 265 54.01 58.89 49.66
C ALA A 265 53.29 57.63 50.17
N ASP A 266 52.59 57.73 51.31
CA ASP A 266 51.81 56.63 51.88
C ASP A 266 50.61 56.26 50.99
N LEU A 267 49.89 57.24 50.47
CA LEU A 267 48.78 57.01 49.52
C LEU A 267 49.27 56.33 48.24
N TYR A 268 50.40 56.78 47.69
CA TYR A 268 50.99 56.17 46.50
C TYR A 268 51.46 54.73 46.76
N SER A 269 52.02 54.46 47.94
CA SER A 269 52.40 53.11 48.39
C SER A 269 51.16 52.20 48.51
N ARG A 270 50.08 52.68 49.13
CA ARG A 270 48.80 51.95 49.24
C ARG A 270 48.17 51.69 47.87
N TYR A 271 48.18 52.67 46.98
CA TYR A 271 47.69 52.51 45.61
C TYR A 271 48.44 51.41 44.86
N LYS A 272 49.78 51.40 44.93
CA LYS A 272 50.61 50.32 44.37
C LYS A 272 50.33 48.95 45.01
N GLY A 273 50.08 48.93 46.32
CA GLY A 273 49.70 47.71 47.04
C GLY A 273 48.36 47.14 46.55
N ILE A 274 47.35 47.99 46.42
CA ILE A 274 46.03 47.62 45.90
C ILE A 274 46.14 47.15 44.45
N GLN A 275 46.85 47.88 43.59
CA GLN A 275 47.01 47.51 42.18
C GLN A 275 47.65 46.12 42.01
N ARG A 276 48.68 45.79 42.79
CA ARG A 276 49.28 44.44 42.79
C ARG A 276 48.29 43.37 43.29
N GLN A 277 47.51 43.65 44.33
CA GLN A 277 46.48 42.72 44.80
C GLN A 277 45.38 42.49 43.75
N THR A 278 44.97 43.53 43.04
CA THR A 278 43.99 43.45 41.95
C THR A 278 44.53 42.63 40.78
N GLU A 279 45.81 42.80 40.42
CA GLU A 279 46.48 42.00 39.38
C GLU A 279 46.62 40.52 39.77
N VAL A 280 47.03 40.23 41.00
CA VAL A 280 47.12 38.85 41.54
C VAL A 280 45.76 38.18 41.58
N SER A 281 44.68 38.91 41.88
CA SER A 281 43.31 38.38 41.96
C SER A 281 42.64 38.17 40.59
N ARG A 282 43.14 38.84 39.54
CA ARG A 282 42.53 38.80 38.20
C ARG A 282 42.73 37.46 37.49
N GLU A 283 43.91 36.86 37.62
CA GLU A 283 44.26 35.55 37.07
C GLU A 283 43.36 34.41 37.60
N PRO A 284 43.20 34.22 38.93
CA PRO A 284 42.30 33.20 39.47
C PRO A 284 40.84 33.46 39.12
N PHE A 285 40.40 34.73 39.04
CA PHE A 285 39.05 35.06 38.57
C PHE A 285 38.82 34.62 37.12
N LYS A 286 39.78 34.89 36.22
CA LYS A 286 39.74 34.43 34.82
C LYS A 286 39.69 32.91 34.72
N LYS A 287 40.52 32.21 35.52
CA LYS A 287 40.52 30.74 35.56
C LYS A 287 39.19 30.17 36.06
N GLN A 288 38.59 30.78 37.09
CA GLN A 288 37.28 30.35 37.59
C GLN A 288 36.15 30.64 36.59
N THR A 289 36.18 31.77 35.89
CA THR A 289 35.19 32.06 34.84
C THR A 289 35.34 31.12 33.65
N ALA A 290 36.56 30.81 33.21
CA ALA A 290 36.81 29.82 32.18
C ALA A 290 36.35 28.41 32.60
N ARG A 291 36.60 28.03 33.86
CA ARG A 291 36.13 26.75 34.41
C ARG A 291 34.60 26.69 34.50
N LEU A 292 33.94 27.78 34.89
CA LEU A 292 32.48 27.86 34.87
C LEU A 292 31.90 27.75 33.46
N ALA A 293 32.55 28.36 32.46
CA ALA A 293 32.14 28.23 31.08
C ALA A 293 32.29 26.79 30.56
N ALA A 294 33.40 26.13 30.90
CA ALA A 294 33.61 24.72 30.57
C ALA A 294 32.57 23.80 31.24
N LEU A 295 32.32 23.97 32.54
CA LEU A 295 31.29 23.18 33.24
C LEU A 295 29.89 23.40 32.68
N LYS A 296 29.55 24.63 32.27
CA LYS A 296 28.26 24.91 31.62
C LYS A 296 28.14 24.18 30.28
N HIS A 297 29.20 24.26 29.47
CA HIS A 297 29.25 23.53 28.20
C HIS A 297 29.10 22.02 28.41
N ASP A 298 29.81 21.45 29.40
CA ASP A 298 29.71 20.03 29.71
C ASP A 298 28.30 19.65 30.19
N SER A 299 27.66 20.48 31.02
CA SER A 299 26.27 20.31 31.44
C SER A 299 25.31 20.27 30.25
N ASP A 300 25.45 21.21 29.31
CA ASP A 300 24.63 21.26 28.10
C ASP A 300 24.84 20.03 27.21
N MET A 301 26.07 19.50 27.13
CA MET A 301 26.36 18.26 26.43
C MET A 301 25.74 17.05 27.12
N PHE A 302 25.82 16.96 28.45
CA PHE A 302 25.16 15.90 29.22
C PHE A 302 23.64 15.92 29.03
N ASP A 303 23.01 17.09 28.97
CA ASP A 303 21.57 17.19 28.71
C ASP A 303 21.21 16.73 27.29
N LYS A 304 22.03 17.05 26.29
CA LYS A 304 21.87 16.52 24.92
C LYS A 304 22.00 15.00 24.87
N GLU A 305 22.99 14.44 25.56
CA GLU A 305 23.19 12.99 25.66
C GLU A 305 22.05 12.29 26.39
N LYS A 306 21.52 12.90 27.45
CA LYS A 306 20.34 12.37 28.16
C LYS A 306 19.12 12.33 27.25
N MET A 307 18.92 13.36 26.43
CA MET A 307 17.84 13.41 25.44
C MET A 307 18.03 12.39 24.32
N SER A 308 19.26 12.19 23.84
CA SER A 308 19.56 11.17 22.83
C SER A 308 19.37 9.75 23.39
N PHE A 309 19.79 9.51 24.62
CA PHE A 309 19.56 8.25 25.33
C PHE A 309 18.06 7.96 25.51
N ALA A 310 17.25 8.95 25.90
CA ALA A 310 15.80 8.80 26.02
C ALA A 310 15.13 8.49 24.66
N ARG A 311 15.64 9.04 23.54
CA ARG A 311 15.20 8.67 22.19
C ARG A 311 15.58 7.23 21.86
N LEU A 312 16.81 6.83 22.16
CA LEU A 312 17.29 5.47 21.93
C LEU A 312 16.49 4.45 22.75
N GLN A 313 16.20 4.73 24.02
CA GLN A 313 15.39 3.89 24.89
C GLN A 313 13.96 3.71 24.35
N ARG A 314 13.33 4.78 23.84
CA ARG A 314 12.04 4.69 23.14
C ARG A 314 12.13 3.85 21.87
N GLY A 315 13.21 3.99 21.09
CA GLY A 315 13.49 3.15 19.92
C GLY A 315 13.60 1.67 20.29
N PHE A 316 14.35 1.35 21.34
CA PHE A 316 14.48 -0.01 21.86
C PHE A 316 13.15 -0.58 22.35
N ALA A 317 12.34 0.20 23.07
CA ALA A 317 11.02 -0.24 23.53
C ALA A 317 10.11 -0.58 22.34
N LYS A 318 10.10 0.25 21.29
CA LYS A 318 9.36 -0.01 20.05
C LYS A 318 9.86 -1.27 19.33
N MET A 319 11.18 -1.42 19.18
CA MET A 319 11.77 -2.61 18.55
C MET A 319 11.49 -3.89 19.35
N LYS A 320 11.52 -3.82 20.68
CA LYS A 320 11.20 -4.95 21.55
C LYS A 320 9.74 -5.38 21.39
N LYS A 321 8.82 -4.41 21.37
CA LYS A 321 7.39 -4.67 21.12
C LYS A 321 7.17 -5.27 19.73
N GLY A 322 7.75 -4.68 18.69
CA GLY A 322 7.64 -5.22 17.32
C GLY A 322 8.20 -6.64 17.19
N ARG A 323 9.27 -6.97 17.92
CA ARG A 323 9.77 -8.35 18.00
C ARG A 323 8.78 -9.30 18.70
N GLU A 324 8.13 -8.86 19.76
CA GLU A 324 7.12 -9.66 20.48
C GLU A 324 5.89 -9.89 19.58
N ASP A 325 5.41 -8.86 18.90
CA ASP A 325 4.30 -8.94 17.95
C ASP A 325 4.63 -9.92 16.80
N LEU A 326 5.83 -9.81 16.19
CA LEU A 326 6.28 -10.73 15.14
C LEU A 326 6.41 -12.19 15.62
N LEU A 327 6.88 -12.42 16.84
CA LEU A 327 6.95 -13.77 17.40
C LEU A 327 5.56 -14.38 17.59
N GLN A 328 4.57 -13.56 17.96
CA GLN A 328 3.19 -14.00 18.07
C GLN A 328 2.58 -14.30 16.69
N GLU A 329 2.85 -13.48 15.68
CA GLU A 329 2.42 -13.74 14.30
C GLU A 329 3.02 -15.04 13.76
N ILE A 330 4.32 -15.28 13.97
CA ILE A 330 4.98 -16.53 13.58
C ILE A 330 4.30 -17.73 14.25
N ALA A 331 4.04 -17.66 15.55
CA ALA A 331 3.35 -18.75 16.27
C ALA A 331 1.95 -19.03 15.71
N ASN A 332 1.18 -17.98 15.40
CA ASN A 332 -0.14 -18.10 14.80
C ASN A 332 -0.06 -18.73 13.40
N HIS A 333 0.91 -18.32 12.59
CA HIS A 333 1.14 -18.90 11.26
C HIS A 333 1.57 -20.37 11.32
N ASP A 334 2.41 -20.75 12.28
CA ASP A 334 2.81 -22.13 12.50
C ASP A 334 1.61 -23.01 12.92
N GLU A 335 0.73 -22.52 13.78
CA GLU A 335 -0.50 -23.23 14.16
C GLU A 335 -1.45 -23.40 12.96
N ASN A 336 -1.65 -22.34 12.17
CA ASN A 336 -2.49 -22.39 10.98
C ASN A 336 -1.91 -23.34 9.92
N ASN A 337 -0.60 -23.30 9.69
CA ASN A 337 0.08 -24.23 8.80
C ASN A 337 -0.07 -25.68 9.28
N ALA A 338 0.00 -25.92 10.59
CA ALA A 338 -0.23 -27.26 11.15
C ALA A 338 -1.67 -27.73 10.91
N LYS A 339 -2.68 -26.85 11.03
CA LYS A 339 -4.09 -27.16 10.69
C LYS A 339 -4.25 -27.48 9.22
N ILE A 340 -3.75 -26.64 8.32
CA ILE A 340 -3.82 -26.84 6.87
C ILE A 340 -3.14 -28.15 6.47
N LYS A 341 -1.98 -28.47 7.05
CA LYS A 341 -1.29 -29.75 6.79
C LYS A 341 -2.12 -30.96 7.23
N LYS A 342 -2.83 -30.86 8.37
CA LYS A 342 -3.73 -31.93 8.83
C LYS A 342 -4.93 -32.08 7.90
N GLU A 343 -5.55 -30.97 7.48
CA GLU A 343 -6.67 -30.98 6.54
C GLU A 343 -6.26 -31.55 5.18
N TYR A 344 -5.09 -31.16 4.68
CA TYR A 344 -4.52 -31.69 3.45
C TYR A 344 -4.26 -33.19 3.55
N ALA A 345 -3.66 -33.65 4.66
CA ALA A 345 -3.42 -35.07 4.89
C ALA A 345 -4.73 -35.86 4.92
N PHE A 346 -5.73 -35.37 5.66
CA PHE A 346 -7.07 -35.95 5.72
C PHE A 346 -7.74 -36.02 4.34
N LEU A 347 -7.68 -34.92 3.58
CA LEU A 347 -8.27 -34.86 2.25
C LEU A 347 -7.54 -35.80 1.28
N SER A 348 -6.21 -35.82 1.31
CA SER A 348 -5.42 -36.71 0.47
C SER A 348 -5.66 -38.18 0.77
N GLU A 349 -5.85 -38.54 2.04
CA GLU A 349 -6.14 -39.91 2.47
C GLU A 349 -7.56 -40.34 2.06
N ASN A 350 -8.54 -39.43 2.18
CA ASN A 350 -9.96 -39.76 1.97
C ASN A 350 -10.47 -39.53 0.55
N PHE A 351 -9.80 -38.71 -0.26
CA PHE A 351 -10.25 -38.40 -1.62
C PHE A 351 -10.27 -39.63 -2.52
N GLY A 352 -9.23 -40.47 -2.47
CA GLY A 352 -9.15 -41.70 -3.26
C GLY A 352 -10.31 -42.67 -2.97
N PRO A 353 -10.53 -43.05 -1.69
CA PRO A 353 -11.68 -43.86 -1.29
C PRO A 353 -13.03 -43.25 -1.69
N ALA A 354 -13.27 -41.97 -1.39
CA ALA A 354 -14.53 -41.30 -1.72
C ALA A 354 -14.79 -41.25 -3.23
N MET A 355 -13.75 -41.00 -4.03
CA MET A 355 -13.87 -41.00 -5.50
C MET A 355 -14.15 -42.39 -6.05
N SER A 356 -13.51 -43.42 -5.48
CA SER A 356 -13.76 -44.81 -5.87
C SER A 356 -15.18 -45.24 -5.52
N GLU A 357 -15.68 -44.86 -4.34
CA GLU A 357 -17.06 -45.11 -3.91
C GLU A 357 -18.07 -44.40 -4.81
N ALA A 358 -17.88 -43.10 -5.09
CA ALA A 358 -18.72 -42.35 -6.00
C ALA A 358 -18.75 -42.98 -7.41
N LYS A 359 -17.59 -43.43 -7.91
CA LYS A 359 -17.49 -44.14 -9.20
C LYS A 359 -18.21 -45.48 -9.17
N ALA A 360 -18.16 -46.21 -8.05
CA ALA A 360 -18.89 -47.46 -7.88
C ALA A 360 -20.41 -47.23 -7.87
N ILE A 361 -20.89 -46.22 -7.16
CA ILE A 361 -22.31 -45.84 -7.11
C ILE A 361 -22.83 -45.47 -8.50
N ILE A 362 -22.15 -44.54 -9.19
CA ILE A 362 -22.51 -44.13 -10.56
C ILE A 362 -22.45 -45.34 -11.51
N GLY A 363 -21.47 -46.23 -11.34
CA GLY A 363 -21.37 -47.47 -12.11
C GLY A 363 -22.55 -48.41 -11.89
N CYS A 364 -22.99 -48.57 -10.64
CA CYS A 364 -24.18 -49.34 -10.28
C CYS A 364 -25.46 -48.73 -10.86
N GLU A 365 -25.66 -47.41 -10.72
CA GLU A 365 -26.81 -46.69 -11.28
C GLU A 365 -26.86 -46.82 -12.81
N ALA A 366 -25.73 -46.59 -13.48
CA ALA A 366 -25.63 -46.76 -14.92
C ALA A 366 -25.90 -48.21 -15.36
N SER A 367 -25.44 -49.20 -14.58
CA SER A 367 -25.74 -50.60 -14.82
C SER A 367 -27.24 -50.90 -14.72
N VAL A 368 -27.91 -50.40 -13.69
CA VAL A 368 -29.36 -50.55 -13.50
C VAL A 368 -30.14 -49.90 -14.65
N ILE A 369 -29.77 -48.67 -15.04
CA ILE A 369 -30.40 -47.97 -16.17
C ILE A 369 -30.21 -48.74 -17.47
N ARG A 370 -28.99 -49.23 -17.76
CA ARG A 370 -28.73 -50.03 -18.98
C ARG A 370 -29.53 -51.33 -18.99
N LYS A 371 -29.63 -52.04 -17.87
CA LYS A 371 -30.45 -53.25 -17.75
C LYS A 371 -31.92 -52.95 -18.03
N LYS A 372 -32.47 -51.92 -17.38
CA LYS A 372 -33.87 -51.53 -17.57
C LYS A 372 -34.15 -51.05 -19.00
N ALA A 373 -33.21 -50.34 -19.62
CA ALA A 373 -33.33 -49.93 -21.02
C ALA A 373 -33.29 -51.14 -21.97
N ALA A 374 -32.42 -52.13 -21.70
CA ALA A 374 -32.37 -53.37 -22.48
C ALA A 374 -33.65 -54.20 -22.32
N GLU A 375 -34.17 -54.35 -21.10
CA GLU A 375 -35.44 -55.04 -20.81
C GLU A 375 -36.61 -54.36 -21.53
N LEU A 376 -36.70 -53.02 -21.48
CA LEU A 376 -37.73 -52.27 -22.20
C LEU A 376 -37.59 -52.40 -23.72
N HIS A 377 -36.35 -52.45 -24.24
CA HIS A 377 -36.11 -52.64 -25.65
C HIS A 377 -36.53 -54.05 -26.11
N GLU A 378 -36.21 -55.08 -25.33
CA GLU A 378 -36.63 -56.46 -25.60
C GLU A 378 -38.16 -56.62 -25.53
N GLN A 379 -38.82 -56.00 -24.54
CA GLN A 379 -40.28 -55.94 -24.48
C GLN A 379 -40.89 -55.25 -25.71
N LEU A 380 -40.25 -54.20 -26.20
CA LEU A 380 -40.70 -53.47 -27.38
C LEU A 380 -40.52 -54.31 -28.65
N GLU A 381 -39.37 -54.96 -28.82
CA GLU A 381 -39.13 -55.84 -29.99
C GLU A 381 -40.05 -57.07 -29.98
N THR A 382 -40.31 -57.69 -28.83
CA THR A 382 -41.30 -58.78 -28.72
C THR A 382 -42.73 -58.31 -29.01
N MET A 383 -43.13 -57.12 -28.56
CA MET A 383 -44.41 -56.52 -28.95
C MET A 383 -44.50 -56.24 -30.46
N LYS A 384 -43.41 -55.77 -31.08
CA LYS A 384 -43.36 -55.59 -32.55
C LYS A 384 -43.47 -56.92 -33.29
N GLU A 385 -42.76 -57.96 -32.83
CA GLU A 385 -42.79 -59.29 -33.44
C GLU A 385 -44.22 -59.87 -33.38
N THR A 386 -44.86 -59.84 -32.21
CA THR A 386 -46.25 -60.30 -32.04
C THR A 386 -47.26 -59.50 -32.87
N LEU A 387 -47.07 -58.17 -32.98
CA LEU A 387 -47.89 -57.33 -33.87
C LEU A 387 -47.68 -57.71 -35.35
N ARG A 388 -46.43 -57.96 -35.78
CA ARG A 388 -46.12 -58.41 -37.15
C ARG A 388 -46.72 -59.78 -37.46
N GLU A 389 -46.69 -60.70 -36.50
CA GLU A 389 -47.31 -62.02 -36.65
C GLU A 389 -48.84 -61.94 -36.75
N ALA A 390 -49.49 -61.15 -35.87
CA ALA A 390 -50.94 -60.92 -35.91
C ALA A 390 -51.40 -60.21 -37.19
N ALA A 391 -50.56 -59.30 -37.68
CA ALA A 391 -50.69 -58.64 -38.96
C ALA A 391 -50.70 -59.67 -40.11
N VAL A 392 -49.70 -60.56 -40.20
CA VAL A 392 -49.60 -61.58 -41.27
C VAL A 392 -50.76 -62.59 -41.27
N GLN A 393 -51.39 -62.82 -40.11
CA GLN A 393 -52.55 -63.72 -39.98
C GLN A 393 -53.89 -63.06 -40.35
N SER A 394 -53.92 -61.76 -40.63
CA SER A 394 -55.13 -61.01 -41.01
C SER A 394 -55.27 -60.89 -42.54
N PRO A 395 -56.49 -60.88 -43.09
CA PRO A 395 -56.70 -60.72 -44.54
C PRO A 395 -56.22 -59.34 -45.05
N ASP A 396 -55.60 -59.33 -46.24
CA ASP A 396 -54.84 -58.21 -46.86
C ASP A 396 -55.49 -56.82 -46.78
N SER A 397 -56.83 -56.72 -46.83
CA SER A 397 -57.53 -55.43 -46.79
C SER A 397 -57.59 -54.78 -45.41
N ARG A 398 -57.51 -55.56 -44.32
CA ARG A 398 -57.52 -55.04 -42.93
C ARG A 398 -56.11 -54.69 -42.42
N MET A 399 -55.09 -55.31 -43.00
CA MET A 399 -53.68 -55.11 -42.65
C MET A 399 -53.22 -53.68 -42.87
N GLU A 400 -53.47 -53.12 -44.06
CA GLU A 400 -53.09 -51.74 -44.39
C GLU A 400 -53.83 -50.70 -43.54
N GLU A 401 -55.10 -50.97 -43.19
CA GLU A 401 -55.88 -50.11 -42.30
C GLU A 401 -55.30 -50.14 -40.88
N CYS A 402 -54.98 -51.32 -40.34
CA CYS A 402 -54.34 -51.45 -39.03
C CYS A 402 -52.94 -50.81 -38.98
N LEU A 403 -52.13 -50.90 -40.03
CA LEU A 403 -50.82 -50.23 -40.11
C LEU A 403 -50.97 -48.70 -40.16
N ARG A 404 -51.95 -48.18 -40.91
CA ARG A 404 -52.26 -46.73 -40.92
C ARG A 404 -52.75 -46.24 -39.56
N GLU A 405 -53.56 -47.02 -38.85
CA GLU A 405 -53.99 -46.68 -37.49
C GLU A 405 -52.82 -46.72 -36.49
N LEU A 406 -51.90 -47.68 -36.59
CA LEU A 406 -50.68 -47.72 -35.76
C LEU A 406 -49.78 -46.51 -36.00
N GLU A 407 -49.53 -46.13 -37.26
CA GLU A 407 -48.76 -44.91 -37.59
C GLU A 407 -49.44 -43.64 -37.07
N LEU A 408 -50.79 -43.58 -37.10
CA LEU A 408 -51.54 -42.46 -36.55
C LEU A 408 -51.39 -42.39 -35.03
N ILE A 409 -51.49 -43.52 -34.33
CA ILE A 409 -51.29 -43.60 -32.88
C ILE A 409 -49.85 -43.21 -32.52
N GLU A 410 -48.84 -43.67 -33.26
CA GLU A 410 -47.44 -43.32 -33.03
C GLU A 410 -47.19 -41.81 -33.19
N ARG A 411 -47.73 -41.20 -34.25
CA ARG A 411 -47.68 -39.75 -34.44
C ARG A 411 -48.38 -39.00 -33.31
N GLN A 412 -49.55 -39.47 -32.87
CA GLN A 412 -50.27 -38.88 -31.73
C GLN A 412 -49.49 -39.01 -30.42
N CYS A 413 -48.83 -40.14 -30.18
CA CYS A 413 -47.97 -40.35 -29.02
C CYS A 413 -46.76 -39.40 -29.03
N LEU A 414 -46.07 -39.26 -30.18
CA LEU A 414 -44.94 -38.33 -30.33
C LEU A 414 -45.38 -36.87 -30.10
N ASN A 415 -46.54 -36.48 -30.65
CA ASN A 415 -47.11 -35.16 -30.43
C ASN A 415 -47.46 -34.91 -28.96
N ASN A 416 -48.05 -35.90 -28.28
CA ASN A 416 -48.35 -35.81 -26.85
C ASN A 416 -47.08 -35.71 -25.99
N ILE A 417 -46.00 -36.42 -26.35
CA ILE A 417 -44.70 -36.32 -25.67
C ILE A 417 -44.10 -34.93 -25.87
N ALA A 418 -44.13 -34.39 -27.09
CA ALA A 418 -43.64 -33.04 -27.39
C ALA A 418 -44.44 -31.98 -26.61
N LEU A 419 -45.77 -32.05 -26.66
CA LEU A 419 -46.66 -31.15 -25.92
C LEU A 419 -46.40 -31.21 -24.41
N LYS A 420 -46.23 -32.42 -23.86
CA LYS A 420 -45.91 -32.59 -22.44
C LYS A 420 -44.58 -31.92 -22.08
N LYS A 421 -43.55 -32.04 -22.92
CA LYS A 421 -42.27 -31.34 -22.72
C LYS A 421 -42.44 -29.82 -22.78
N ASP A 422 -43.18 -29.30 -23.76
CA ASP A 422 -43.42 -27.87 -23.89
C ASP A 422 -44.19 -27.30 -22.69
N MET A 423 -45.19 -28.05 -22.19
CA MET A 423 -45.90 -27.71 -20.97
C MET A 423 -44.99 -27.73 -19.74
N GLN A 424 -44.11 -28.73 -19.61
CA GLN A 424 -43.13 -28.79 -18.52
C GLN A 424 -42.18 -27.60 -18.55
N ILE A 425 -41.65 -27.25 -19.72
CA ILE A 425 -40.78 -26.08 -19.90
C ILE A 425 -41.52 -24.78 -19.54
N THR A 426 -42.79 -24.67 -19.91
CA THR A 426 -43.62 -23.50 -19.58
C THR A 426 -43.88 -23.41 -18.09
N LEU A 427 -44.18 -24.53 -17.44
CA LEU A 427 -44.36 -24.61 -15.99
C LEU A 427 -43.07 -24.23 -15.23
N ASP A 428 -41.91 -24.69 -15.69
CA ASP A 428 -40.62 -24.34 -15.10
C ASP A 428 -40.33 -22.84 -15.22
N LYS A 429 -40.62 -22.24 -16.39
CA LYS A 429 -40.49 -20.79 -16.60
C LYS A 429 -41.40 -19.99 -15.66
N MET A 430 -42.65 -20.41 -15.51
CA MET A 430 -43.61 -19.76 -14.62
C MET A 430 -43.20 -19.91 -13.14
N SER A 431 -42.74 -21.09 -12.74
CA SER A 431 -42.26 -21.36 -11.38
C SER A 431 -41.02 -20.52 -11.06
N LYS A 432 -40.13 -20.34 -12.04
CA LYS A 432 -38.99 -19.43 -11.91
C LYS A 432 -39.44 -17.98 -11.78
N LEU A 433 -40.30 -17.50 -12.67
CA LEU A 433 -40.80 -16.12 -12.62
C LEU A 433 -41.45 -15.83 -11.27
N TYR A 434 -42.26 -16.77 -10.77
CA TYR A 434 -42.86 -16.71 -9.44
C TYR A 434 -41.80 -16.59 -8.34
N ASN A 435 -40.80 -17.48 -8.32
CA ASN A 435 -39.72 -17.44 -7.32
C ASN A 435 -38.87 -16.16 -7.40
N ASP A 436 -38.53 -15.69 -8.60
CA ASP A 436 -37.79 -14.44 -8.81
C ASP A 436 -38.62 -13.24 -8.33
N THR A 437 -39.94 -13.21 -8.58
CA THR A 437 -40.82 -12.16 -8.06
C THR A 437 -40.97 -12.21 -6.54
N LEU A 438 -40.95 -13.39 -5.92
CA LEU A 438 -40.94 -13.49 -4.46
C LEU A 438 -39.66 -12.91 -3.86
N ILE A 439 -38.51 -13.13 -4.49
CA ILE A 439 -37.24 -12.56 -4.05
C ILE A 439 -37.27 -11.03 -4.16
N THR A 440 -37.76 -10.48 -5.28
CA THR A 440 -37.85 -9.02 -5.45
C THR A 440 -38.86 -8.40 -4.48
N MET A 441 -40.00 -9.03 -4.25
CA MET A 441 -40.97 -8.58 -3.25
C MET A 441 -40.37 -8.58 -1.85
N ARG A 442 -39.64 -9.64 -1.45
CA ARG A 442 -38.93 -9.69 -0.15
C ARG A 442 -37.91 -8.56 -0.01
N TYR A 443 -37.11 -8.32 -1.05
CA TYR A 443 -36.14 -7.22 -1.06
C TYR A 443 -36.81 -5.85 -0.87
N ILE A 444 -37.91 -5.58 -1.59
CA ILE A 444 -38.66 -4.32 -1.45
C ILE A 444 -39.25 -4.20 -0.04
N VAL A 445 -39.83 -5.26 0.51
CA VAL A 445 -40.41 -5.25 1.86
C VAL A 445 -39.32 -4.96 2.92
N GLU A 446 -38.14 -5.57 2.78
CA GLU A 446 -36.97 -5.32 3.65
C GLU A 446 -36.45 -3.88 3.50
N GLU A 447 -36.31 -3.36 2.27
CA GLU A 447 -35.80 -2.01 1.99
C GLU A 447 -36.70 -0.91 2.57
N TYR A 448 -38.02 -1.12 2.55
CA TYR A 448 -39.01 -0.15 3.04
C TYR A 448 -39.52 -0.42 4.47
N GLY A 449 -38.98 -1.43 5.16
CA GLY A 449 -39.30 -1.73 6.57
C GLY A 449 -40.75 -2.11 6.83
N LEU A 450 -41.43 -2.72 5.85
CA LEU A 450 -42.82 -3.14 5.97
C LEU A 450 -42.92 -4.46 6.77
N PRO A 451 -43.94 -4.66 7.62
CA PRO A 451 -44.09 -5.89 8.40
C PRO A 451 -44.27 -7.11 7.49
N VAL A 452 -43.38 -8.10 7.65
CA VAL A 452 -43.23 -9.28 6.78
C VAL A 452 -44.28 -10.37 7.05
N ASP A 453 -44.98 -10.27 8.19
CA ASP A 453 -45.81 -11.35 8.75
C ASP A 453 -47.03 -11.75 7.89
N GLU A 454 -47.39 -10.99 6.85
CA GLU A 454 -48.49 -11.34 5.93
C GLU A 454 -48.03 -12.02 4.62
N PHE A 455 -46.71 -12.12 4.35
CA PHE A 455 -46.15 -12.66 3.09
C PHE A 455 -45.46 -14.03 3.25
N ASP A 456 -46.16 -15.01 3.83
CA ASP A 456 -45.66 -16.38 3.99
C ASP A 456 -45.83 -17.23 2.71
N LEU A 457 -45.38 -16.69 1.56
CA LEU A 457 -45.38 -17.39 0.28
C LEU A 457 -44.12 -18.26 0.16
N LEU A 458 -44.33 -19.57 0.03
CA LEU A 458 -43.27 -20.56 -0.12
C LEU A 458 -42.81 -20.66 -1.59
N PRO A 459 -41.50 -20.73 -1.86
CA PRO A 459 -40.99 -20.92 -3.20
C PRO A 459 -41.43 -22.27 -3.77
N LEU A 460 -41.78 -22.30 -5.06
CA LEU A 460 -42.11 -23.53 -5.78
C LEU A 460 -40.82 -24.31 -6.11
N PRO A 461 -40.83 -25.65 -6.04
CA PRO A 461 -39.67 -26.47 -6.42
C PRO A 461 -39.42 -26.35 -7.93
N ALA A 462 -38.33 -25.67 -8.31
CA ALA A 462 -37.95 -25.51 -9.71
C ALA A 462 -37.14 -26.72 -10.19
N GLY A 463 -37.55 -27.34 -11.31
CA GLY A 463 -36.88 -28.49 -11.90
C GLY A 463 -35.57 -28.18 -12.64
N THR A 464 -35.19 -26.90 -12.75
CA THR A 464 -34.01 -26.46 -13.51
C THR A 464 -33.09 -25.57 -12.67
N ALA A 465 -31.86 -26.02 -12.46
CA ALA A 465 -30.79 -25.26 -11.80
C ALA A 465 -30.20 -24.20 -12.77
N PHE A 466 -30.98 -23.18 -13.13
CA PHE A 466 -30.43 -21.97 -13.73
C PHE A 466 -30.20 -20.92 -12.65
N ARG A 467 -29.01 -20.28 -12.65
CA ARG A 467 -28.66 -19.24 -11.68
C ARG A 467 -29.78 -18.20 -11.54
N PRO A 468 -30.10 -17.75 -10.31
CA PRO A 468 -31.04 -16.64 -10.12
C PRO A 468 -30.53 -15.41 -10.88
N ALA A 469 -31.45 -14.59 -11.39
CA ALA A 469 -31.08 -13.37 -12.07
C ALA A 469 -30.22 -12.51 -11.12
N GLU A 470 -28.98 -12.25 -11.51
CA GLU A 470 -28.09 -11.31 -10.81
C GLU A 470 -28.69 -9.91 -10.95
N LEU A 471 -29.54 -9.52 -10.01
CA LEU A 471 -29.86 -8.12 -9.78
C LEU A 471 -28.58 -7.45 -9.28
N GLY A 472 -28.08 -6.53 -10.11
CA GLY A 472 -26.81 -5.84 -9.91
C GLY A 472 -26.69 -5.27 -8.50
N ARG A 473 -25.71 -5.79 -7.75
CA ARG A 473 -25.13 -5.07 -6.62
C ARG A 473 -24.44 -3.82 -7.17
N ILE A 474 -25.16 -2.71 -7.26
CA ILE A 474 -24.50 -1.41 -7.21
C ILE A 474 -24.01 -1.28 -5.78
N CYS A 475 -22.70 -1.45 -5.61
CA CYS A 475 -22.00 -1.14 -4.38
C CYS A 475 -22.34 0.30 -3.97
N ALA A 476 -23.18 0.47 -2.95
CA ALA A 476 -23.14 1.68 -2.15
C ALA A 476 -21.80 1.64 -1.41
N THR A 477 -20.80 2.33 -1.96
CA THR A 477 -19.64 2.77 -1.20
C THR A 477 -20.16 3.66 -0.07
N GLN A 478 -20.14 3.13 1.15
CA GLN A 478 -20.30 3.94 2.35
C GLN A 478 -19.08 4.86 2.47
N ASP A 479 -19.26 6.11 2.03
CA ASP A 479 -18.47 7.22 2.53
C ASP A 479 -18.77 7.37 4.03
N ALA A 480 -17.86 6.86 4.85
CA ALA A 480 -17.84 7.15 6.28
C ALA A 480 -17.32 8.58 6.49
N LEU A 481 -18.19 9.56 6.26
CA LEU A 481 -18.06 10.90 6.83
C LEU A 481 -18.52 10.83 8.29
N THR A 482 -17.56 10.78 9.20
CA THR A 482 -17.77 11.06 10.62
C THR A 482 -18.22 12.52 10.78
N PRO A 483 -19.35 12.81 11.44
CA PRO A 483 -19.65 14.15 11.90
C PRO A 483 -18.79 14.43 13.15
N ASN A 484 -17.96 15.46 13.08
CA ASN A 484 -17.52 16.17 14.27
C ASN A 484 -18.77 16.82 14.90
N ASP A 485 -19.01 16.50 16.17
CA ASP A 485 -19.85 17.30 17.05
C ASP A 485 -18.95 18.16 17.98
N PRO A 486 -19.42 19.34 18.41
CA PRO A 486 -18.63 20.43 19.00
C PRO A 486 -18.03 20.19 20.38
#